data_AF-A0A0F9I2D3-F1
#
_entry.id   AF-A0A0F9I2D3-F1
#
_cell.length_a   1.000
_cell.length_b   1.000
_cell.length_c   1.000
_cell.angle_alpha   90.00
_cell.angle_beta   90.00
_cell.angle_gamma   90.00
#
_symmetry.space_group_name_H-M   'P 1'
#
loop_
_entity.id
_entity.type
_entity.pdbx_description
1 polymer ?
#
loop_
_entity_poly.entity_id
_entity_poly.type
_entity_poly.pdbx_seq_one_letter_code
_entity_poly.pdbx_strand_id
1 'polypeptide(L)'
;MGTYGNLQSCTSPTQPCKEYVAAGEAQEESVREDIISGSASQEIRVLPRADEIGDDAKGLVAGHKLVFPEADYHYDNFHLSRTLMDLRRYFRNRLKSTITALNELLRSSQSTTDLEFSDTLLLSKKEVNRIRHISTTLDTLISWLEHDIFNKAGPTPEERRELYVFVVDEFKKLECIEPHRISSVRITLENKR
;
A
#
# COMPACT_ATOMS: atom_id res chain seq x y z
N MET A 1 35.58 35.55 -27.73
CA MET A 1 36.71 34.62 -27.94
C MET A 1 36.36 33.33 -27.22
N GLY A 2 36.16 32.17 -27.81
CA GLY A 2 36.16 31.72 -29.19
C GLY A 2 35.28 30.47 -29.29
N THR A 3 34.61 30.34 -30.42
CA THR A 3 33.74 29.26 -30.88
C THR A 3 34.54 28.17 -31.57
N TYR A 4 34.29 26.89 -31.31
CA TYR A 4 34.42 25.72 -32.23
C TYR A 4 33.65 24.57 -31.53
N GLY A 5 32.63 23.89 -32.07
CA GLY A 5 32.37 23.50 -33.46
C GLY A 5 33.16 22.23 -33.77
N ASN A 6 32.54 21.03 -33.79
CA ASN A 6 32.04 20.42 -35.02
C ASN A 6 31.48 19.00 -34.79
N LEU A 7 30.52 18.66 -35.65
CA LEU A 7 29.87 17.38 -35.86
C LEU A 7 30.84 16.27 -36.28
N GLN A 8 30.46 15.02 -36.01
CA GLN A 8 30.50 13.97 -37.03
C GLN A 8 29.53 12.82 -36.70
N SER A 9 28.61 12.59 -37.63
CA SER A 9 27.78 11.40 -37.78
C SER A 9 28.47 10.43 -38.75
N CYS A 10 28.40 9.11 -38.49
CA CYS A 10 28.60 8.00 -39.43
C CYS A 10 27.86 6.79 -38.84
N THR A 11 26.67 6.42 -39.33
CA THR A 11 26.39 5.37 -40.34
C THR A 11 26.68 3.92 -39.89
N SER A 12 25.59 3.14 -39.79
CA SER A 12 25.41 1.67 -39.58
C SER A 12 26.09 0.79 -40.67
N PRO A 13 25.84 -0.53 -40.81
CA PRO A 13 25.45 -1.63 -39.88
C PRO A 13 26.37 -2.88 -40.04
N THR A 14 26.27 -3.91 -39.18
CA THR A 14 26.83 -5.25 -39.50
C THR A 14 25.86 -6.35 -39.11
N GLN A 15 25.82 -7.34 -40.00
CA GLN A 15 24.75 -8.30 -40.33
C GLN A 15 24.67 -9.56 -39.44
N PRO A 16 23.63 -10.39 -39.63
CA PRO A 16 23.28 -11.56 -38.80
C PRO A 16 24.00 -12.86 -39.23
N CYS A 17 24.05 -13.84 -38.33
CA CYS A 17 24.52 -15.19 -38.63
C CYS A 17 23.38 -16.08 -39.16
N LYS A 18 23.50 -16.43 -40.46
CA LYS A 18 23.25 -17.72 -41.16
C LYS A 18 22.49 -18.81 -40.36
N GLU A 19 21.32 -19.28 -40.81
CA GLU A 19 21.05 -20.15 -41.98
C GLU A 19 21.59 -21.59 -41.80
N TYR A 20 20.67 -22.54 -41.60
CA TYR A 20 20.86 -23.97 -41.84
C TYR A 20 19.68 -24.45 -42.70
N VAL A 21 20.01 -25.02 -43.86
CA VAL A 21 19.08 -25.51 -44.89
C VAL A 21 19.08 -27.04 -44.90
N ALA A 22 17.85 -27.58 -44.88
CA ALA A 22 17.26 -28.75 -45.54
C ALA A 22 17.98 -30.11 -45.66
N ALA A 23 17.20 -31.17 -45.40
CA ALA A 23 16.85 -32.24 -46.36
C ALA A 23 15.65 -33.01 -45.77
N GLY A 24 14.48 -33.06 -46.44
CA GLY A 24 14.05 -34.17 -47.31
C GLY A 24 13.24 -35.19 -46.49
N GLU A 25 12.13 -35.81 -46.90
CA GLU A 25 11.41 -35.95 -48.16
C GLU A 25 9.96 -36.28 -47.83
N ALA A 26 9.09 -36.03 -48.80
CA ALA A 26 7.66 -36.31 -48.78
C ALA A 26 7.35 -37.81 -48.81
N GLN A 27 6.22 -38.19 -48.20
CA GLN A 27 5.32 -39.19 -48.76
C GLN A 27 3.88 -38.87 -48.35
N GLU A 28 3.13 -38.41 -49.36
CA GLU A 28 1.68 -38.35 -49.40
C GLU A 28 1.10 -39.77 -49.48
N GLU A 29 -0.11 -39.91 -48.95
CA GLU A 29 -1.24 -40.63 -49.55
C GLU A 29 -1.89 -41.71 -48.67
N SER A 30 -3.22 -41.57 -48.58
CA SER A 30 -4.21 -42.65 -48.37
C SER A 30 -4.54 -43.07 -46.93
N VAL A 31 -5.70 -42.65 -46.44
CA VAL A 31 -6.94 -43.45 -46.39
C VAL A 31 -7.90 -42.79 -45.38
N ARG A 32 -9.10 -42.49 -45.86
CA ARG A 32 -10.26 -42.09 -45.07
C ARG A 32 -10.75 -43.25 -44.20
N GLU A 33 -11.48 -42.87 -43.15
CA GLU A 33 -12.32 -43.70 -42.28
C GLU A 33 -11.61 -44.23 -41.04
N ASP A 34 -11.78 -43.48 -39.94
CA ASP A 34 -12.18 -44.03 -38.64
C ASP A 34 -12.75 -42.89 -37.80
N ILE A 35 -14.01 -42.57 -38.10
CA ILE A 35 -14.91 -41.87 -37.18
C ILE A 35 -15.37 -42.95 -36.18
N ILE A 36 -15.40 -42.59 -34.90
CA ILE A 36 -15.97 -43.33 -33.76
C ILE A 36 -14.95 -44.19 -32.98
N SER A 37 -14.30 -43.57 -31.97
CA SER A 37 -14.21 -44.07 -30.57
C SER A 37 -12.99 -43.50 -29.82
N GLY A 38 -12.97 -42.19 -29.64
CA GLY A 38 -12.00 -41.55 -28.74
C GLY A 38 -12.74 -40.59 -27.82
N SER A 39 -13.11 -41.05 -26.62
CA SER A 39 -13.54 -40.15 -25.55
C SER A 39 -12.34 -39.30 -25.17
N ALA A 40 -12.17 -38.18 -25.87
CA ALA A 40 -11.26 -37.14 -25.46
C ALA A 40 -11.85 -36.56 -24.16
N SER A 41 -11.38 -37.05 -23.02
CA SER A 41 -11.42 -36.27 -21.80
C SER A 41 -10.70 -34.97 -22.11
N GLN A 42 -11.47 -33.93 -22.44
CA GLN A 42 -10.98 -32.56 -22.36
C GLN A 42 -10.58 -32.39 -20.89
N GLU A 43 -9.29 -32.57 -20.62
CA GLU A 43 -8.67 -31.92 -19.48
C GLU A 43 -8.94 -30.44 -19.66
N ILE A 44 -9.99 -29.96 -19.01
CA ILE A 44 -10.18 -28.55 -18.74
C ILE A 44 -8.91 -28.18 -18.00
N ARG A 45 -7.95 -27.57 -18.70
CA ARG A 45 -6.88 -26.81 -18.05
C ARG A 45 -7.59 -25.72 -17.27
N VAL A 46 -7.90 -26.02 -16.01
CA VAL A 46 -8.34 -25.03 -15.05
C VAL A 46 -7.16 -24.08 -14.93
N LEU A 47 -7.23 -22.98 -15.68
CA LEU A 47 -6.31 -21.87 -15.47
C LEU A 47 -6.34 -21.57 -13.98
N PRO A 48 -5.18 -21.38 -13.32
CA PRO A 48 -5.16 -21.00 -11.91
C PRO A 48 -6.12 -19.82 -11.75
N ARG A 49 -7.16 -20.04 -10.95
CA ARG A 49 -8.28 -19.11 -10.80
C ARG A 49 -7.69 -17.83 -10.23
N ALA A 50 -8.01 -16.70 -10.86
CA ALA A 50 -7.46 -15.41 -10.43
C ALA A 50 -7.79 -15.16 -8.96
N ASP A 51 -6.76 -14.78 -8.19
CA ASP A 51 -6.88 -14.28 -6.83
C ASP A 51 -8.01 -13.25 -6.72
N GLU A 52 -9.02 -13.50 -5.87
CA GLU A 52 -10.16 -12.58 -5.72
C GLU A 52 -9.83 -11.53 -4.65
N ILE A 53 -9.99 -10.26 -5.00
CA ILE A 53 -9.85 -9.13 -4.07
C ILE A 53 -11.25 -8.65 -3.72
N GLY A 54 -11.59 -8.60 -2.43
CA GLY A 54 -12.90 -8.15 -2.00
C GLY A 54 -12.98 -7.59 -0.57
N ASP A 55 -14.18 -7.16 -0.20
CA ASP A 55 -14.47 -6.55 1.10
C ASP A 55 -14.51 -7.58 2.24
N ASP A 56 -14.27 -7.14 3.47
CA ASP A 56 -14.33 -7.95 4.69
C ASP A 56 -15.75 -8.25 5.18
N ALA A 57 -16.75 -8.11 4.32
CA ALA A 57 -18.11 -8.46 4.68
C ALA A 57 -18.21 -9.98 4.90
N LYS A 58 -18.52 -10.39 6.14
CA LYS A 58 -18.57 -11.81 6.55
C LYS A 58 -19.38 -12.70 5.59
N GLY A 59 -20.48 -12.17 5.04
CA GLY A 59 -21.30 -12.89 4.06
C GLY A 59 -20.60 -13.10 2.72
N LEU A 60 -19.82 -12.11 2.24
CA LEU A 60 -19.01 -12.23 1.02
C LEU A 60 -17.87 -13.22 1.23
N VAL A 61 -17.14 -13.13 2.35
CA VAL A 61 -16.06 -14.06 2.68
C VAL A 61 -16.57 -15.50 2.81
N ALA A 62 -17.71 -15.70 3.50
CA ALA A 62 -18.31 -17.03 3.65
C ALA A 62 -18.84 -17.58 2.32
N GLY A 63 -19.48 -16.73 1.50
CA GLY A 63 -19.95 -17.11 0.17
C GLY A 63 -18.79 -17.48 -0.76
N HIS A 64 -17.72 -16.69 -0.75
CA HIS A 64 -16.51 -16.99 -1.53
C HIS A 64 -15.91 -18.34 -1.12
N LYS A 65 -15.69 -18.57 0.18
CA LYS A 65 -15.16 -19.86 0.66
C LYS A 65 -16.06 -21.06 0.35
N LEU A 66 -17.38 -20.86 0.30
CA LEU A 66 -18.32 -21.90 -0.05
C LEU A 66 -18.24 -22.28 -1.54
N VAL A 67 -18.10 -21.29 -2.42
CA VAL A 67 -18.07 -21.50 -3.88
C VAL A 67 -16.65 -21.85 -4.37
N PHE A 68 -15.64 -21.28 -3.73
CA PHE A 68 -14.21 -21.41 -4.06
C PHE A 68 -13.39 -21.75 -2.80
N PRO A 69 -13.45 -23.00 -2.30
CA PRO A 69 -12.73 -23.39 -1.09
C PRO A 69 -11.20 -23.37 -1.25
N GLU A 70 -10.71 -23.58 -2.46
CA GLU A 70 -9.27 -23.65 -2.79
C GLU A 70 -8.68 -22.31 -3.25
N ALA A 71 -9.47 -21.24 -3.33
CA ALA A 71 -9.01 -19.93 -3.78
C ALA A 71 -8.72 -19.01 -2.58
N ASP A 72 -7.57 -18.34 -2.64
CA ASP A 72 -7.21 -17.31 -1.66
C ASP A 72 -8.12 -16.08 -1.82
N TYR A 73 -8.60 -15.56 -0.69
CA TYR A 73 -9.40 -14.34 -0.63
C TYR A 73 -8.53 -13.20 -0.10
N HIS A 74 -8.23 -12.23 -0.96
CA HIS A 74 -7.44 -11.06 -0.60
C HIS A 74 -8.36 -9.91 -0.22
N TYR A 75 -8.05 -9.22 0.88
CA TYR A 75 -8.84 -8.06 1.27
C TYR A 75 -8.44 -6.81 0.46
N ASP A 76 -9.42 -5.99 0.12
CA ASP A 76 -9.15 -4.68 -0.46
C ASP A 76 -8.53 -3.72 0.57
N ASN A 77 -7.45 -3.04 0.17
CA ASN A 77 -6.77 -2.01 0.94
C ASN A 77 -7.55 -0.68 0.98
N PHE A 78 -8.59 -0.48 0.16
CA PHE A 78 -9.34 0.77 0.08
C PHE A 78 -9.99 1.18 1.40
N HIS A 79 -10.65 0.25 2.10
CA HIS A 79 -11.28 0.53 3.39
C HIS A 79 -10.26 0.86 4.47
N LEU A 80 -9.12 0.18 4.45
CA LEU A 80 -8.00 0.46 5.34
C LEU A 80 -7.39 1.84 5.04
N SER A 81 -7.11 2.13 3.77
CA SER A 81 -6.63 3.44 3.31
C SER A 81 -7.57 4.57 3.74
N ARG A 82 -8.88 4.42 3.53
CA ARG A 82 -9.89 5.39 3.99
C ARG A 82 -9.83 5.61 5.51
N THR A 83 -9.75 4.52 6.27
CA THR A 83 -9.68 4.59 7.74
C THR A 83 -8.41 5.33 8.20
N LEU A 84 -7.27 5.07 7.55
CA LEU A 84 -6.01 5.75 7.81
C LEU A 84 -6.10 7.25 7.45
N MET A 85 -6.68 7.60 6.30
CA MET A 85 -6.90 8.99 5.91
C MET A 85 -7.76 9.76 6.92
N ASP A 86 -8.83 9.14 7.42
CA ASP A 86 -9.70 9.74 8.44
C ASP A 86 -8.94 9.95 9.77
N LEU A 87 -8.11 8.99 10.18
CA LEU A 87 -7.25 9.11 11.36
C LEU A 87 -6.24 10.26 11.20
N ARG A 88 -5.55 10.30 10.05
CA ARG A 88 -4.60 11.35 9.69
C ARG A 88 -5.26 12.74 9.76
N ARG A 89 -6.43 12.88 9.12
CA ARG A 89 -7.19 14.13 9.11
C ARG A 89 -7.61 14.56 10.51
N TYR A 90 -8.06 13.62 11.34
CA TYR A 90 -8.43 13.90 12.72
C TYR A 90 -7.27 14.51 13.52
N PHE A 91 -6.10 13.89 13.51
CA PHE A 91 -4.96 14.39 14.30
C PHE A 91 -4.38 15.70 13.77
N ARG A 92 -4.38 15.92 12.45
CA ARG A 92 -3.99 17.21 11.87
C ARG A 92 -4.95 18.33 12.29
N ASN A 93 -6.24 18.06 12.32
CA ASN A 93 -7.23 19.02 12.77
C ASN A 93 -7.11 19.26 14.28
N ARG A 94 -6.92 18.21 15.08
CA ARG A 94 -6.68 18.34 16.52
C ARG A 94 -5.45 19.19 16.80
N LEU A 95 -4.33 18.95 16.10
CA LEU A 95 -3.12 19.77 16.23
C LEU A 95 -3.39 21.24 15.93
N LYS A 96 -4.10 21.54 14.82
CA LYS A 96 -4.48 22.92 14.48
C LYS A 96 -5.30 23.55 15.61
N SER A 97 -6.33 22.87 16.11
CA SER A 97 -7.17 23.35 17.20
C SER A 97 -6.38 23.61 18.47
N THR A 98 -5.48 22.70 18.88
CA THR A 98 -4.63 22.88 20.07
C THR A 98 -3.67 24.06 19.91
N ILE A 99 -3.10 24.26 18.73
CA ILE A 99 -2.24 25.42 18.44
C ILE A 99 -3.05 26.73 18.53
N THR A 100 -4.26 26.76 17.96
CA THR A 100 -5.14 27.94 18.06
C THR A 100 -5.44 28.27 19.52
N ALA A 101 -5.82 27.28 20.33
CA ALA A 101 -6.07 27.47 21.76
C ALA A 101 -4.84 28.02 22.50
N LEU A 102 -3.64 27.49 22.21
CA LEU A 102 -2.39 28.01 22.79
C LEU A 102 -2.14 29.47 22.41
N ASN A 103 -2.41 29.84 21.16
CA ASN A 103 -2.23 31.22 20.69
C ASN A 103 -3.22 32.19 21.33
N GLU A 104 -4.47 31.77 21.52
CA GLU A 104 -5.48 32.55 22.25
C GLU A 104 -5.05 32.77 23.70
N LEU A 105 -4.56 31.71 24.37
CA LEU A 105 -4.01 31.81 25.71
C LEU A 105 -2.85 32.81 25.76
N LEU A 106 -1.88 32.70 24.84
CA LEU A 106 -0.73 33.62 24.77
C LEU A 106 -1.14 35.08 24.52
N ARG A 107 -2.19 35.33 23.73
CA ARG A 107 -2.72 36.69 23.53
C ARG A 107 -3.32 37.24 24.81
N SER A 108 -4.04 36.41 25.57
CA SER A 108 -4.60 36.82 26.87
C SER A 108 -3.55 37.02 27.97
N SER A 109 -2.33 36.47 27.82
CA SER A 109 -1.23 36.64 28.79
C SER A 109 -0.65 38.04 28.80
N GLN A 110 -0.77 38.78 27.70
CA GLN A 110 -0.12 40.08 27.55
C GLN A 110 -0.73 41.15 28.49
N SER A 111 -1.87 40.84 29.13
CA SER A 111 -2.56 41.71 30.07
C SER A 111 -2.49 41.27 31.54
N THR A 112 -1.90 40.10 31.87
CA THR A 112 -1.92 39.55 33.25
C THR A 112 -0.63 38.81 33.61
N THR A 113 0.00 39.18 34.74
CA THR A 113 1.20 38.53 35.29
C THR A 113 0.84 37.59 36.45
N ASP A 114 -0.03 36.62 36.18
CA ASP A 114 -0.49 35.67 37.19
C ASP A 114 0.30 34.34 37.13
N LEU A 115 0.58 33.73 38.29
CA LEU A 115 1.32 32.47 38.37
C LEU A 115 0.49 31.29 37.84
N GLU A 116 -0.83 31.28 38.08
CA GLU A 116 -1.74 30.26 37.54
C GLU A 116 -1.78 30.26 36.00
N PHE A 117 -1.56 31.43 35.41
CA PHE A 117 -1.45 31.60 33.97
C PHE A 117 -0.19 30.91 33.41
N SER A 118 0.93 30.99 34.13
CA SER A 118 2.20 30.34 33.74
C SER A 118 2.07 28.81 33.69
N ASP A 119 1.43 28.22 34.69
CA ASP A 119 1.22 26.76 34.74
C ASP A 119 0.28 26.28 33.63
N THR A 120 -0.81 27.00 33.39
CA THR A 120 -1.75 26.71 32.30
C THR A 120 -1.06 26.79 30.93
N LEU A 121 -0.20 27.79 30.74
CA LEU A 121 0.59 27.94 29.52
C LEU A 121 1.57 26.79 29.33
N LEU A 122 2.24 26.35 30.40
CA LEU A 122 3.16 25.22 30.36
C LEU A 122 2.44 23.92 29.99
N LEU A 123 1.28 23.64 30.59
CA LEU A 123 0.46 22.48 30.27
C LEU A 123 -0.01 22.52 28.81
N SER A 124 -0.49 23.67 28.33
CA SER A 124 -0.94 23.84 26.94
C SER A 124 0.20 23.62 25.93
N LYS A 125 1.41 24.10 26.23
CA LYS A 125 2.60 23.84 25.39
C LYS A 125 2.97 22.36 25.36
N LYS A 126 2.91 21.67 26.50
CA LYS A 126 3.14 20.22 26.58
C LYS A 126 2.12 19.45 25.74
N GLU A 127 0.84 19.83 25.79
CA GLU A 127 -0.21 19.20 24.99
C GLU A 127 0.02 19.42 23.48
N VAL A 128 0.35 20.65 23.06
CA VAL A 128 0.69 20.92 21.65
C VAL A 128 1.85 20.03 21.19
N ASN A 129 2.90 19.89 22.00
CA ASN A 129 4.04 19.05 21.64
C ASN A 129 3.66 17.57 21.55
N ARG A 130 2.82 17.07 22.48
CA ARG A 130 2.29 15.70 22.46
C ARG A 130 1.48 15.45 21.18
N ILE A 131 0.50 16.29 20.88
CA ILE A 131 -0.35 16.12 19.69
C ILE A 131 0.46 16.31 18.40
N ARG A 132 1.44 17.22 18.39
CA ARG A 132 2.35 17.38 17.25
C ARG A 132 3.10 16.09 16.98
N HIS A 133 3.71 15.49 18.00
CA HIS A 133 4.42 14.23 17.88
C HIS A 133 3.53 13.14 17.28
N ILE A 134 2.32 12.94 17.83
CA ILE A 134 1.37 11.94 17.32
C ILE A 134 1.01 12.23 15.85
N SER A 135 0.65 13.48 15.53
CA SER A 135 0.24 13.85 14.17
C SER A 135 1.36 13.64 13.15
N THR A 136 2.60 14.03 13.46
CA THR A 136 3.72 13.89 12.54
C THR A 136 4.10 12.43 12.34
N THR A 137 4.11 11.63 13.42
CA THR A 137 4.42 10.21 13.32
C THR A 137 3.36 9.48 12.50
N LEU A 138 2.06 9.74 12.76
CA LEU A 138 0.98 9.18 11.95
C LEU A 138 1.06 9.60 10.48
N ASP A 139 1.40 10.86 10.19
CA ASP A 139 1.58 11.32 8.82
C ASP A 139 2.65 10.47 8.09
N THR A 140 3.79 10.22 8.72
CA THR A 140 4.87 9.39 8.19
C THR A 140 4.46 7.92 8.03
N LEU A 141 3.92 7.30 9.08
CA LEU A 141 3.53 5.89 9.03
C LEU A 141 2.46 5.60 7.98
N ILE A 142 1.46 6.49 7.87
CA ILE A 142 0.41 6.35 6.86
C ILE A 142 0.97 6.59 5.47
N SER A 143 1.98 7.46 5.32
CA SER A 143 2.63 7.70 4.02
C SER A 143 3.34 6.44 3.55
N TRP A 144 4.03 5.73 4.46
CA TRP A 144 4.67 4.45 4.13
C TRP A 144 3.65 3.36 3.80
N LEU A 145 2.53 3.29 4.53
CA LEU A 145 1.44 2.37 4.19
C LEU A 145 0.91 2.62 2.78
N GLU A 146 0.60 3.87 2.44
CA GLU A 146 -0.01 4.24 1.14
C GLU A 146 0.95 4.08 -0.04
N HIS A 147 2.21 4.48 0.11
CA HIS A 147 3.13 4.63 -1.02
C HIS A 147 4.13 3.49 -1.17
N ASP A 148 4.51 2.84 -0.07
CA ASP A 148 5.54 1.81 -0.06
C ASP A 148 4.95 0.41 0.12
N ILE A 149 3.95 0.24 1.00
CA ILE A 149 3.39 -1.08 1.33
C ILE A 149 2.23 -1.45 0.41
N PHE A 150 1.19 -0.60 0.32
CA PHE A 150 -0.01 -0.91 -0.48
C PHE A 150 0.20 -0.73 -1.98
N ASN A 151 1.23 0.00 -2.39
CA ASN A 151 1.55 0.18 -3.78
C ASN A 151 2.21 -1.09 -4.36
N LYS A 152 1.72 -1.55 -5.52
CA LYS A 152 2.22 -2.77 -6.17
C LYS A 152 3.60 -2.57 -6.81
N ALA A 153 3.95 -1.34 -7.18
CA ALA A 153 5.24 -0.97 -7.76
C ALA A 153 6.29 -0.59 -6.69
N GLY A 154 6.28 -1.30 -5.56
CA GLY A 154 7.07 -0.99 -4.37
C GLY A 154 8.26 -1.92 -4.13
N PRO A 155 8.76 -1.97 -2.88
CA PRO A 155 9.80 -2.89 -2.42
C PRO A 155 9.42 -4.37 -2.66
N THR A 156 10.40 -5.25 -2.50
CA THR A 156 10.18 -6.71 -2.58
C THR A 156 9.09 -7.17 -1.59
N PRO A 157 8.41 -8.30 -1.84
CA PRO A 157 7.41 -8.84 -0.91
C PRO A 157 7.92 -8.98 0.53
N GLU A 158 9.19 -9.35 0.69
CA GLU A 158 9.87 -9.51 1.97
C GLU A 158 10.04 -8.15 2.68
N GLU A 159 10.60 -7.16 1.99
CA GLU A 159 10.78 -5.80 2.53
C GLU A 159 9.44 -5.16 2.91
N ARG A 160 8.39 -5.36 2.09
CA ARG A 160 7.05 -4.86 2.42
C ARG A 160 6.49 -5.50 3.69
N ARG A 161 6.74 -6.80 3.90
CA ARG A 161 6.29 -7.50 5.12
C ARG A 161 7.03 -6.99 6.35
N GLU A 162 8.35 -6.77 6.25
CA GLU A 162 9.14 -6.21 7.35
C GLU A 162 8.71 -4.78 7.68
N LEU A 163 8.52 -3.93 6.67
CA LEU A 163 8.04 -2.56 6.85
C LEU A 163 6.63 -2.53 7.45
N TYR A 164 5.75 -3.46 7.04
CA TYR A 164 4.41 -3.58 7.61
C TYR A 164 4.46 -3.90 9.11
N VAL A 165 5.29 -4.87 9.51
CA VAL A 165 5.48 -5.23 10.92
C VAL A 165 6.00 -4.04 11.72
N PHE A 166 7.00 -3.34 11.18
CA PHE A 166 7.53 -2.14 11.78
C PHE A 166 6.43 -1.10 12.00
N VAL A 167 5.62 -0.80 10.99
CA VAL A 167 4.54 0.17 11.09
C VAL A 167 3.52 -0.24 12.14
N VAL A 168 3.09 -1.50 12.17
CA VAL A 168 2.14 -2.01 13.18
C VAL A 168 2.69 -1.84 14.60
N ASP A 169 3.98 -2.10 14.80
CA ASP A 169 4.63 -1.93 16.10
C ASP A 169 4.76 -0.44 16.50
N GLU A 170 4.98 0.46 15.56
CA GLU A 170 4.93 1.91 15.83
C GLU A 170 3.50 2.38 16.18
N PHE A 171 2.48 1.82 15.54
CA PHE A 171 1.08 2.08 15.92
C PHE A 171 0.79 1.62 17.35
N LYS A 172 1.33 0.48 17.81
CA LYS A 172 1.24 0.04 19.21
C LYS A 172 1.88 1.05 20.18
N LYS A 173 3.06 1.56 19.84
CA LYS A 173 3.74 2.57 20.67
C LYS A 173 2.92 3.86 20.76
N LEU A 174 2.33 4.30 19.66
CA LEU A 174 1.44 5.46 19.64
C LEU A 174 0.14 5.24 20.44
N GLU A 175 -0.42 4.03 20.39
CA GLU A 175 -1.61 3.66 21.18
C GLU A 175 -1.37 3.82 22.69
N CYS A 176 -0.16 3.51 23.19
CA CYS A 176 0.20 3.73 24.59
C CYS A 176 0.12 5.22 24.99
N ILE A 177 0.28 6.14 24.05
CA ILE A 177 0.20 7.59 24.29
C ILE A 177 -1.25 8.06 24.15
N GLU A 178 -1.93 7.68 23.07
CA GLU A 178 -3.30 8.11 22.78
C GLU A 178 -4.13 6.92 22.27
N PRO A 179 -4.82 6.19 23.16
CA PRO A 179 -5.58 5.00 22.75
C PRO A 179 -6.79 5.36 21.88
N HIS A 180 -7.40 6.51 22.14
CA HIS A 180 -8.61 6.94 21.44
C HIS A 180 -8.36 7.05 19.93
N ARG A 181 -9.14 6.28 19.15
CA ARG A 181 -9.09 6.14 17.68
C ARG A 181 -7.88 5.42 17.10
N ILE A 182 -6.73 5.37 17.77
CA ILE A 182 -5.56 4.61 17.30
C ILE A 182 -5.79 3.11 17.50
N SER A 183 -6.40 2.68 18.62
CA SER A 183 -6.67 1.27 18.91
C SER A 183 -7.43 0.55 17.81
N SER A 184 -8.50 1.18 17.28
CA SER A 184 -9.31 0.58 16.21
C SER A 184 -8.50 0.37 14.94
N VAL A 185 -7.63 1.32 14.58
CA VAL A 185 -6.82 1.23 13.37
C VAL A 185 -5.72 0.18 13.53
N ARG A 186 -5.07 0.12 14.69
CA ARG A 186 -4.08 -0.93 15.00
C ARG A 186 -4.70 -2.33 14.90
N ILE A 187 -5.87 -2.55 15.52
CA ILE A 187 -6.56 -3.85 15.46
C ILE A 187 -6.87 -4.24 14.02
N THR A 188 -7.35 -3.28 13.21
CA THR A 188 -7.61 -3.53 11.79
C THR A 188 -6.32 -3.89 11.04
N LEU A 189 -5.21 -3.19 11.28
CA LEU A 189 -3.92 -3.53 10.67
C LEU A 189 -3.46 -4.94 11.06
N GLU A 190 -3.55 -5.32 12.33
CA GLU A 190 -3.16 -6.67 12.75
C GLU A 190 -4.00 -7.78 12.12
N ASN A 191 -5.30 -7.54 11.95
CA ASN A 191 -6.21 -8.52 11.33
C ASN A 191 -6.05 -8.62 9.81
N LYS A 192 -5.40 -7.64 9.17
CA LYS A 192 -5.21 -7.54 7.72
C LYS A 192 -3.77 -7.81 7.27
N ARG A 193 -2.96 -8.39 8.15
CA ARG A 193 -1.56 -8.77 7.90
C ARG A 193 -1.43 -9.94 6.93
#